data_AF-A0A143PJS7-F1
#
_entry.id   AF-A0A143PJS7-F1
#
_cell.length_a   1.000
_cell.length_b   1.000
_cell.length_c   1.000
_cell.angle_alpha   90.00
_cell.angle_beta   90.00
_cell.angle_gamma   90.00
#
_symmetry.space_group_name_H-M   'P 1'
#
loop_
_entity.id
_entity.type
_entity.pdbx_description
1 polymer ?
#
loop_
_entity_poly.entity_id
_entity_poly.type
_entity_poly.pdbx_seq_one_letter_code
_entity_poly.pdbx_strand_id
1 'polypeptide(L)'
;MPHVLFRAAALAVLIVTLALPAAGQRIVGTAQTGPAAGPIILPNEGLFQARFASVGDDLFIAGQPTEAALRELSAKGVTTVVNLRMPEEMAKVGFDEAALIKELGLAYVHIPMRGTKENPYAPSDLDRFATTLASARGKVLLHCTVAWRASHLWAAYLIQYRKVPVTTALTQARDQSSR
;
A
#
# COMPACT_ATOMS: atom_id res chain seq x y z
N MET A 1 24.85 -44.46 -57.40
CA MET A 1 24.82 -44.92 -56.00
C MET A 1 24.30 -43.77 -55.14
N PRO A 2 23.27 -44.02 -54.30
CA PRO A 2 22.51 -42.99 -53.60
C PRO A 2 23.21 -42.60 -52.30
N HIS A 3 23.04 -41.38 -51.78
CA HIS A 3 22.91 -41.15 -50.34
C HIS A 3 22.21 -39.81 -50.03
N VAL A 4 20.94 -39.95 -49.63
CA VAL A 4 20.26 -39.36 -48.45
C VAL A 4 20.48 -37.85 -48.17
N LEU A 5 19.50 -36.98 -48.47
CA LEU A 5 18.45 -36.51 -47.55
C LEU A 5 18.96 -36.08 -46.16
N PHE A 6 18.99 -34.77 -45.90
CA PHE A 6 18.66 -34.23 -44.57
C PHE A 6 17.84 -32.96 -44.73
N ARG A 7 16.54 -33.11 -44.45
CA ARG A 7 15.59 -32.01 -44.25
C ARG A 7 15.85 -31.45 -42.85
N ALA A 8 16.15 -30.16 -42.74
CA ALA A 8 16.03 -29.43 -41.48
C ALA A 8 14.89 -28.42 -41.64
N ALA A 9 13.68 -28.82 -41.24
CA ALA A 9 12.59 -27.89 -41.04
C ALA A 9 12.80 -27.22 -39.68
N ALA A 10 13.25 -25.96 -39.70
CA ALA A 10 13.34 -25.14 -38.51
C ALA A 10 11.92 -24.76 -38.05
N LEU A 11 11.44 -25.41 -36.99
CA LEU A 11 10.19 -25.07 -36.33
C LEU A 11 10.44 -23.85 -35.44
N ALA A 12 10.06 -22.66 -35.93
CA ALA A 12 10.07 -21.44 -35.12
C ALA A 12 8.96 -21.53 -34.08
N VAL A 13 9.33 -21.84 -32.83
CA VAL A 13 8.41 -21.75 -31.68
C VAL A 13 8.21 -20.28 -31.36
N LEU A 14 7.09 -19.73 -31.83
CA LEU A 14 6.64 -18.39 -31.46
C LEU A 14 6.14 -18.47 -30.01
N ILE A 15 7.03 -18.16 -29.05
CA ILE A 15 6.64 -17.97 -27.65
C ILE A 15 5.87 -16.64 -27.60
N VAL A 16 4.55 -16.72 -27.74
CA VAL A 16 3.66 -15.62 -27.39
C VAL A 16 3.69 -15.54 -25.87
N THR A 17 4.55 -14.69 -25.32
CA THR A 17 4.46 -14.27 -23.93
C THR A 17 3.17 -13.48 -23.78
N LEU A 18 2.08 -14.18 -23.42
CA LEU A 18 0.90 -13.56 -22.85
C LEU A 18 1.35 -12.88 -21.56
N ALA A 19 1.67 -11.59 -21.65
CA ALA A 19 1.80 -10.73 -20.50
C ALA A 19 0.42 -10.72 -19.82
N LEU A 20 0.24 -11.59 -18.83
CA LEU A 20 -0.86 -11.48 -17.89
C LEU A 20 -0.82 -10.03 -17.38
N PRO A 21 -1.90 -9.25 -17.50
CA PRO A 21 -1.93 -7.95 -16.88
C PRO A 21 -1.66 -8.21 -15.40
N ALA A 22 -0.59 -7.59 -14.87
CA ALA A 22 -0.40 -7.51 -13.43
C ALA A 22 -1.76 -7.13 -12.86
N ALA A 23 -2.30 -7.95 -11.94
CA ALA A 23 -3.60 -7.74 -11.34
C ALA A 23 -3.63 -6.31 -10.79
N GLY A 24 -4.12 -5.39 -11.63
CA GLY A 24 -3.98 -3.96 -11.40
C GLY A 24 -4.78 -3.62 -10.17
N GLN A 25 -4.25 -2.73 -9.34
CA GLN A 25 -4.91 -2.31 -8.13
C GLN A 25 -6.36 -1.89 -8.44
N ARG A 26 -7.31 -2.65 -7.90
CA ARG A 26 -8.73 -2.50 -8.26
C ARG A 26 -9.37 -1.35 -7.51
N ILE A 27 -8.85 -1.07 -6.32
CA ILE A 27 -9.43 -0.11 -5.35
C ILE A 27 -8.51 1.09 -5.12
N VAL A 28 -7.24 0.99 -5.45
CA VAL A 28 -6.19 1.93 -5.05
C VAL A 28 -5.63 2.50 -6.36
N GLY A 29 -5.93 3.76 -6.68
CA GLY A 29 -5.61 4.31 -8.00
C GLY A 29 -6.47 5.51 -8.37
N THR A 30 -5.84 6.50 -9.00
CA THR A 30 -6.44 7.80 -9.36
C THR A 30 -7.42 7.71 -10.53
N ALA A 31 -7.36 6.65 -11.33
CA ALA A 31 -8.26 6.42 -12.47
C ALA A 31 -9.66 5.91 -12.07
N GLN A 32 -9.85 5.51 -10.81
CA GLN A 32 -11.12 5.00 -10.31
C GLN A 32 -11.95 6.15 -9.73
N THR A 33 -13.19 6.33 -10.20
CA THR A 33 -14.13 7.32 -9.66
C THR A 33 -15.28 6.61 -8.94
N GLY A 34 -15.76 7.16 -7.82
CA GLY A 34 -16.86 6.58 -7.05
C GLY A 34 -16.42 5.93 -5.72
N PRO A 35 -17.37 5.40 -4.94
CA PRO A 35 -17.12 5.00 -3.56
C PRO A 35 -16.08 3.88 -3.49
N ALA A 36 -14.96 4.15 -2.82
CA ALA A 36 -14.03 3.10 -2.43
C ALA A 36 -14.72 2.19 -1.40
N ALA A 37 -14.39 0.90 -1.42
CA ALA A 37 -14.85 -0.05 -0.41
C ALA A 37 -14.62 0.52 0.99
N GLY A 38 -15.60 0.36 1.87
CA GLY A 38 -15.45 0.76 3.26
C GLY A 38 -14.35 -0.05 3.94
N PRO A 39 -13.76 0.49 5.03
CA PRO A 39 -12.84 -0.26 5.86
C PRO A 39 -13.49 -1.49 6.47
N ILE A 40 -12.74 -2.60 6.49
CA ILE A 40 -13.04 -3.79 7.28
C ILE A 40 -11.99 -3.87 8.39
N ILE A 41 -12.41 -3.78 9.65
CA ILE A 41 -11.51 -3.94 10.79
C ILE A 41 -11.12 -5.40 10.91
N LEU A 42 -9.81 -5.65 10.99
CA LEU A 42 -9.25 -6.98 11.10
C LEU A 42 -8.71 -7.21 12.52
N PRO A 43 -8.66 -8.47 12.99
CA PRO A 43 -7.95 -8.81 14.20
C PRO A 43 -6.50 -8.35 14.14
N ASN A 44 -6.07 -7.66 15.18
CA ASN A 44 -4.71 -7.14 15.27
C ASN A 44 -3.73 -8.20 15.81
N GLU A 45 -4.16 -9.04 16.74
CA GLU A 45 -3.38 -10.20 17.25
C GLU A 45 -1.97 -9.86 17.77
N GLY A 46 -1.74 -8.58 18.15
CA GLY A 46 -0.44 -8.09 18.61
C GLY A 46 0.55 -7.75 17.49
N LEU A 47 0.14 -7.87 16.23
CA LEU A 47 0.98 -7.61 15.05
C LEU A 47 1.14 -6.11 14.76
N PHE A 48 0.19 -5.29 15.20
CA PHE A 48 0.14 -3.84 15.00
C PHE A 48 -0.16 -3.12 16.32
N GLN A 49 0.19 -1.84 16.41
CA GLN A 49 -0.25 -0.99 17.52
C GLN A 49 -1.69 -0.50 17.30
N ALA A 50 -2.58 -0.82 18.25
CA ALA A 50 -4.00 -0.43 18.31
C ALA A 50 -4.91 -0.95 17.18
N ARG A 51 -4.60 -0.68 15.91
CA ARG A 51 -5.54 -0.87 14.79
C ARG A 51 -4.92 -1.50 13.55
N PHE A 52 -5.71 -2.34 12.89
CA PHE A 52 -5.45 -2.93 11.59
C PHE A 52 -6.76 -3.06 10.81
N ALA A 53 -6.79 -2.57 9.58
CA ALA A 53 -7.96 -2.59 8.72
C ALA A 53 -7.54 -2.84 7.27
N SER A 54 -8.38 -3.54 6.52
CA SER A 54 -8.29 -3.58 5.05
C SER A 54 -9.27 -2.60 4.43
N VAL A 55 -8.92 -2.06 3.27
CA VAL A 55 -9.77 -1.22 2.44
C VAL A 55 -9.80 -1.82 1.05
N GLY A 56 -10.88 -2.55 0.78
CA GLY A 56 -10.94 -3.41 -0.40
C GLY A 56 -9.81 -4.43 -0.41
N ASP A 57 -9.34 -4.78 -1.61
CA ASP A 57 -8.36 -5.86 -1.76
C ASP A 57 -6.92 -5.39 -1.60
N ASP A 58 -6.61 -4.11 -1.86
CA ASP A 58 -5.23 -3.69 -2.18
C ASP A 58 -4.61 -2.65 -1.22
N LEU A 59 -5.34 -2.24 -0.18
CA LEU A 59 -4.84 -1.32 0.85
C LEU A 59 -5.09 -1.84 2.25
N PHE A 60 -4.05 -1.77 3.08
CA PHE A 60 -4.14 -1.94 4.52
C PHE A 60 -3.85 -0.61 5.21
N ILE A 61 -4.61 -0.31 6.26
CA ILE A 61 -4.42 0.84 7.14
C ILE A 61 -4.18 0.33 8.55
N ALA A 62 -3.07 0.75 9.15
CA ALA A 62 -2.66 0.22 10.45
C ALA A 62 -2.01 1.26 11.37
N GLY A 63 -1.90 0.91 12.64
CA GLY A 63 -0.86 1.48 13.51
C GLY A 63 0.49 0.83 13.25
N GLN A 64 1.44 1.05 14.16
CA GLN A 64 2.82 0.65 13.97
C GLN A 64 2.91 -0.87 13.81
N PRO A 65 3.40 -1.39 12.67
CA PRO A 65 3.62 -2.82 12.50
C PRO A 65 4.81 -3.32 13.31
N THR A 66 4.76 -4.60 13.68
CA THR A 66 5.90 -5.39 14.16
C THR A 66 6.68 -5.98 12.99
N GLU A 67 7.87 -6.53 13.25
CA GLU A 67 8.63 -7.28 12.24
C GLU A 67 7.83 -8.45 11.66
N ALA A 68 7.15 -9.21 12.52
CA ALA A 68 6.32 -10.34 12.11
C ALA A 68 5.20 -9.89 11.16
N ALA A 69 4.55 -8.76 11.48
CA ALA A 69 3.49 -8.20 10.64
C ALA A 69 4.00 -7.81 9.26
N LEU A 70 5.20 -7.21 9.16
CA LEU A 70 5.79 -6.83 7.88
C LEU A 70 6.12 -8.06 7.02
N ARG A 71 6.66 -9.13 7.64
CA ARG A 71 6.93 -10.40 6.94
C ARG A 71 5.65 -11.07 6.47
N GLU A 72 4.61 -11.09 7.30
CA GLU A 72 3.31 -11.67 6.95
C GLU A 72 2.63 -10.88 5.82
N LEU A 73 2.63 -9.55 5.89
CA LEU A 73 2.06 -8.70 4.86
C LEU A 73 2.82 -8.83 3.54
N SER A 74 4.15 -8.95 3.58
CA SER A 74 4.96 -9.26 2.40
C SER A 74 4.50 -10.57 1.73
N ALA A 75 4.31 -11.64 2.52
CA ALA A 75 3.81 -12.93 2.02
C ALA A 75 2.37 -12.83 1.47
N LYS A 76 1.55 -11.91 2.00
CA LYS A 76 0.20 -11.60 1.51
C LYS A 76 0.17 -10.67 0.28
N GLY A 77 1.33 -10.36 -0.30
CA GLY A 77 1.45 -9.58 -1.52
C GLY A 77 1.50 -8.06 -1.32
N VAL A 78 1.79 -7.59 -0.11
CA VAL A 78 2.20 -6.20 0.09
C VAL A 78 3.56 -5.99 -0.55
N THR A 79 3.64 -4.98 -1.42
CA THR A 79 4.88 -4.60 -2.12
C THR A 79 5.40 -3.24 -1.69
N THR A 80 4.56 -2.45 -1.02
CA THR A 80 4.85 -1.05 -0.67
C THR A 80 4.38 -0.75 0.74
N VAL A 81 5.24 -0.15 1.55
CA VAL A 81 4.94 0.35 2.89
C VAL A 81 5.08 1.87 2.90
N VAL A 82 4.01 2.55 3.31
CA VAL A 82 3.93 4.00 3.48
C VAL A 82 3.88 4.31 4.97
N ASN A 83 4.95 4.92 5.48
CA ASN A 83 5.08 5.30 6.89
C ASN A 83 4.85 6.80 7.05
N LEU A 84 3.92 7.17 7.95
CA LEU A 84 3.57 8.56 8.25
C LEU A 84 4.18 9.11 9.55
N ARG A 85 4.93 8.28 10.29
CA ARG A 85 5.53 8.65 11.58
C ARG A 85 6.73 9.56 11.38
N MET A 86 6.94 10.46 12.32
CA MET A 86 8.11 11.32 12.34
C MET A 86 9.40 10.52 12.61
N PRO A 87 10.57 10.95 12.14
CA PRO A 87 11.84 10.27 12.40
C PRO A 87 12.10 10.01 13.91
N GLU A 88 11.74 10.96 14.78
CA GLU A 88 11.92 10.84 16.23
C GLU A 88 10.97 9.81 16.86
N GLU A 89 9.85 9.52 16.20
CA GLU A 89 8.96 8.44 16.59
C GLU A 89 9.52 7.08 16.17
N MET A 90 10.17 7.01 15.00
CA MET A 90 10.81 5.80 14.48
C MET A 90 12.06 5.43 15.25
N ALA A 91 12.81 6.40 15.79
CA ALA A 91 13.94 6.15 16.68
C ALA A 91 13.56 5.42 18.00
N LYS A 92 12.27 5.37 18.33
CA LYS A 92 11.73 4.66 19.51
C LYS A 92 11.15 3.29 19.16
N VAL A 93 11.13 2.92 17.89
CA VAL A 93 10.71 1.59 17.45
C VAL A 93 11.86 0.63 17.72
N GLY A 94 11.56 -0.54 18.27
CA GLY A 94 12.56 -1.52 18.72
C GLY A 94 13.35 -2.22 17.60
N PHE A 95 13.14 -1.84 16.34
CA PHE A 95 13.82 -2.40 15.18
C PHE A 95 13.93 -1.37 14.04
N ASP A 96 14.88 -1.59 13.13
CA ASP A 96 15.02 -0.77 11.92
C ASP A 96 14.02 -1.23 10.85
N GLU A 97 12.88 -0.56 10.82
CA GLU A 97 11.82 -0.82 9.84
C GLU A 97 12.29 -0.63 8.39
N ALA A 98 13.09 0.40 8.11
CA ALA A 98 13.54 0.68 6.75
C ALA A 98 14.51 -0.41 6.26
N ALA A 99 15.40 -0.89 7.13
CA ALA A 99 16.29 -1.99 6.82
C ALA A 99 15.52 -3.30 6.56
N LEU A 100 14.53 -3.64 7.40
CA LEU A 100 13.71 -4.84 7.22
C LEU A 100 12.88 -4.78 5.93
N ILE A 101 12.24 -3.65 5.65
CA ILE A 101 11.45 -3.48 4.42
C ILE A 101 12.34 -3.65 3.18
N LYS A 102 13.58 -3.14 3.23
CA LYS A 102 14.58 -3.34 2.19
C LYS A 102 15.02 -4.81 2.06
N GLU A 103 15.25 -5.52 3.17
CA GLU A 103 15.56 -6.96 3.19
C GLU A 103 14.46 -7.77 2.52
N LEU A 104 13.20 -7.43 2.78
CA LEU A 104 12.02 -8.06 2.19
C LEU A 104 11.78 -7.69 0.71
N GLY A 105 12.61 -6.82 0.13
CA GLY A 105 12.49 -6.37 -1.26
C GLY A 105 11.27 -5.49 -1.52
N LEU A 106 10.72 -4.86 -0.48
CA LEU A 106 9.55 -3.98 -0.57
C LEU A 106 9.97 -2.53 -0.83
N ALA A 107 9.07 -1.75 -1.43
CA ALA A 107 9.25 -0.31 -1.54
C ALA A 107 8.91 0.38 -0.21
N TYR A 108 9.80 1.23 0.28
CA TYR A 108 9.58 2.05 1.46
C TYR A 108 9.34 3.51 1.08
N VAL A 109 8.19 4.05 1.47
CA VAL A 109 7.83 5.46 1.23
C VAL A 109 7.58 6.15 2.56
N HIS A 110 8.52 6.98 2.98
CA HIS A 110 8.41 7.75 4.22
C HIS A 110 7.86 9.14 3.96
N ILE A 111 6.69 9.46 4.52
CA ILE A 111 5.99 10.75 4.41
C ILE A 111 5.70 11.27 5.82
N PRO A 112 6.70 11.81 6.54
CA PRO A 112 6.54 12.24 7.92
C PRO A 112 5.47 13.32 8.07
N MET A 113 4.49 13.12 8.95
CA MET A 113 3.47 14.13 9.24
C MET A 113 3.03 14.07 10.70
N ARG A 114 2.80 15.24 11.30
CA ARG A 114 2.36 15.36 12.71
C ARG A 114 1.20 16.32 12.94
N GLY A 115 0.90 17.19 11.97
CA GLY A 115 -0.12 18.22 12.13
C GLY A 115 0.27 19.32 13.10
N THR A 116 1.57 19.53 13.34
CA THR A 116 2.08 20.69 14.08
C THR A 116 2.35 21.85 13.13
N LYS A 117 2.63 23.04 13.66
CA LYS A 117 3.00 24.20 12.82
C LYS A 117 4.24 23.94 11.98
N GLU A 118 5.19 23.19 12.52
CA GLU A 118 6.46 22.83 11.87
C GLU A 118 6.31 21.66 10.89
N ASN A 119 5.32 20.79 11.11
CA ASN A 119 5.04 19.63 10.26
C ASN A 119 3.53 19.54 9.97
N PRO A 120 2.99 20.51 9.21
CA PRO A 120 1.57 20.56 8.89
C PRO A 120 1.20 19.44 7.90
N TYR A 121 -0.09 19.14 7.80
CA TYR A 121 -0.57 18.31 6.68
C TYR A 121 -0.51 19.13 5.40
N ALA A 122 0.32 18.73 4.44
CA ALA A 122 0.50 19.46 3.18
C ALA A 122 -0.21 18.76 2.01
N PRO A 123 -0.78 19.51 1.05
CA PRO A 123 -1.30 18.93 -0.19
C PRO A 123 -0.26 18.09 -0.95
N SER A 124 1.02 18.49 -0.93
CA SER A 124 2.11 17.74 -1.56
C SER A 124 2.31 16.35 -0.98
N ASP A 125 2.05 16.15 0.32
CA ASP A 125 2.14 14.82 0.96
C ASP A 125 1.02 13.91 0.46
N LEU A 126 -0.17 14.48 0.28
CA LEU A 126 -1.30 13.78 -0.31
C LEU A 126 -1.03 13.39 -1.77
N ASP A 127 -0.44 14.29 -2.56
CA ASP A 127 -0.08 14.02 -3.96
C ASP A 127 1.00 12.93 -4.07
N ARG A 128 1.98 12.96 -3.17
CA ARG A 128 3.00 11.92 -3.06
C ARG A 128 2.39 10.58 -2.68
N PHE A 129 1.46 10.55 -1.74
CA PHE A 129 0.70 9.34 -1.41
C PHE A 129 -0.12 8.84 -2.61
N ALA A 130 -0.86 9.72 -3.30
CA ALA A 130 -1.64 9.36 -4.48
C ALA A 130 -0.78 8.78 -5.62
N THR A 131 0.42 9.33 -5.82
CA THR A 131 1.41 8.83 -6.79
C THR A 131 1.95 7.46 -6.37
N THR A 132 2.21 7.28 -5.08
CA THR A 132 2.66 6.00 -4.51
C THR A 132 1.61 4.92 -4.71
N LEU A 133 0.35 5.25 -4.47
CA LEU A 133 -0.77 4.36 -4.76
C LEU A 133 -0.78 4.00 -6.26
N ALA A 134 -0.86 4.99 -7.15
CA ALA A 134 -0.97 4.75 -8.59
C ALA A 134 0.21 3.96 -9.21
N SER A 135 1.39 3.98 -8.59
CA SER A 135 2.59 3.28 -9.07
C SER A 135 2.86 1.93 -8.38
N ALA A 136 2.10 1.60 -7.33
CA ALA A 136 2.31 0.37 -6.60
C ALA A 136 1.81 -0.85 -7.41
N ARG A 137 2.66 -1.88 -7.48
CA ARG A 137 2.44 -3.09 -8.29
C ARG A 137 1.71 -4.20 -7.53
N GLY A 138 1.55 -4.03 -6.22
CA GLY A 138 0.84 -4.94 -5.34
C GLY A 138 0.12 -4.17 -4.24
N LYS A 139 -0.13 -4.84 -3.12
CA LYS A 139 -0.87 -4.25 -2.00
C LYS A 139 -0.01 -3.21 -1.27
N VAL A 140 -0.65 -2.22 -0.69
CA VAL A 140 0.00 -1.14 0.04
C VAL A 140 -0.35 -1.24 1.51
N LEU A 141 0.64 -1.11 2.39
CA LEU A 141 0.42 -0.82 3.81
C LEU A 141 0.60 0.68 4.04
N LEU A 142 -0.43 1.35 4.53
CA LEU A 142 -0.35 2.72 5.03
C LEU A 142 -0.42 2.69 6.57
N HIS A 143 0.61 3.18 7.25
CA HIS A 143 0.61 3.16 8.70
C HIS A 143 1.13 4.43 9.37
N CYS A 144 0.76 4.56 10.64
CA CYS A 144 1.36 5.52 11.56
C CYS A 144 1.54 4.84 12.93
N THR A 145 1.38 5.55 14.05
CA THR A 145 1.45 4.91 15.39
C THR A 145 0.19 4.09 15.69
N VAL A 146 -1.00 4.65 15.49
CA VAL A 146 -2.29 4.05 15.92
C VAL A 146 -3.38 4.19 14.86
N ALA A 147 -3.00 4.16 13.58
CA ALA A 147 -3.86 4.37 12.40
C ALA A 147 -4.53 5.75 12.24
N TRP A 148 -4.52 6.65 13.23
CA TRP A 148 -5.22 7.95 13.13
C TRP A 148 -4.78 8.81 11.93
N ARG A 149 -3.48 9.08 11.77
CA ARG A 149 -2.95 9.86 10.62
C ARG A 149 -3.19 9.16 9.29
N ALA A 150 -3.04 7.84 9.28
CA ALA A 150 -3.26 7.00 8.11
C ALA A 150 -4.71 7.10 7.62
N SER A 151 -5.68 7.01 8.53
CA SER A 151 -7.10 7.18 8.23
C SER A 151 -7.44 8.58 7.72
N HIS A 152 -6.83 9.63 8.28
CA HIS A 152 -7.06 11.00 7.81
C HIS A 152 -6.48 11.25 6.41
N LEU A 153 -5.27 10.75 6.14
CA LEU A 153 -4.66 10.84 4.81
C LEU A 153 -5.49 10.06 3.78
N TRP A 154 -6.01 8.89 4.15
CA TRP A 154 -6.92 8.12 3.31
C TRP A 154 -8.22 8.87 3.01
N ALA A 155 -8.86 9.49 4.01
CA ALA A 155 -10.05 10.31 3.76
C ALA A 155 -9.77 11.50 2.85
N ALA A 156 -8.62 12.18 3.03
CA ALA A 156 -8.20 13.25 2.14
C ALA A 156 -8.03 12.75 0.69
N TYR A 157 -7.46 11.56 0.50
CA TYR A 157 -7.36 10.92 -0.81
C TYR A 157 -8.73 10.63 -1.42
N LEU A 158 -9.67 10.08 -0.64
CA LEU A 158 -11.03 9.80 -1.11
C LEU A 158 -11.76 11.06 -1.58
N ILE A 159 -11.62 12.16 -0.85
CA ILE A 159 -12.24 13.44 -1.19
C ILE A 159 -11.59 14.00 -2.47
N GLN A 160 -10.27 14.13 -2.47
CA GLN A 160 -9.56 14.85 -3.52
C GLN A 160 -9.51 14.07 -4.83
N TYR A 161 -9.18 12.78 -4.76
CA TYR A 161 -8.88 11.96 -5.93
C TYR A 161 -10.05 11.07 -6.36
N ARG A 162 -10.87 10.60 -5.40
CA ARG A 162 -11.99 9.69 -5.69
C ARG A 162 -13.35 10.38 -5.77
N LYS A 163 -13.39 11.68 -5.42
CA LYS A 163 -14.60 12.51 -5.37
C LYS A 163 -15.71 11.91 -4.49
N VAL A 164 -15.31 11.17 -3.45
CA VAL A 164 -16.23 10.65 -2.45
C VAL A 164 -16.73 11.82 -1.60
N PRO A 165 -18.03 11.85 -1.25
CA PRO A 165 -18.57 12.90 -0.37
C PRO A 165 -17.77 13.00 0.94
N VAL A 166 -17.52 14.24 1.38
CA VAL A 166 -16.74 14.53 2.60
C VAL A 166 -17.30 13.78 3.81
N THR A 167 -18.62 13.75 3.97
CA THR A 167 -19.29 13.03 5.06
C THR A 167 -18.95 11.55 5.07
N THR A 168 -19.04 10.88 3.92
CA THR A 168 -18.69 9.47 3.76
C THR A 168 -17.22 9.21 4.06
N ALA A 169 -16.31 10.04 3.51
CA ALA A 169 -14.88 9.88 3.75
C ALA A 169 -14.51 10.06 5.23
N LEU A 170 -15.10 11.05 5.90
CA LEU A 170 -14.89 11.28 7.33
C LEU A 170 -15.47 10.16 8.19
N THR A 171 -16.62 9.59 7.82
CA THR A 171 -17.17 8.41 8.52
C THR A 171 -16.20 7.23 8.41
N GLN A 172 -15.70 6.91 7.21
CA GLN A 172 -14.74 5.82 7.05
C GLN A 172 -13.46 6.04 7.88
N ALA A 173 -12.92 7.26 7.90
CA ALA A 173 -11.76 7.56 8.74
C ALA A 173 -12.05 7.40 10.24
N ARG A 174 -13.25 7.79 10.70
CA ARG A 174 -13.66 7.59 12.10
C ARG A 174 -13.79 6.12 12.44
N ASP A 175 -14.35 5.30 11.55
CA ASP A 175 -14.51 3.86 11.80
C ASP A 175 -13.15 3.15 11.89
N GLN A 176 -12.18 3.57 11.07
CA GLN A 176 -10.81 3.05 11.09
C GLN A 176 -10.01 3.48 12.33
N SER A 177 -10.32 4.66 12.89
CA SER A 177 -9.52 5.31 13.95
C SER A 177 -10.19 5.38 15.33
N SER A 178 -11.48 5.03 15.43
CA SER A 178 -12.21 4.89 16.70
C SER A 178 -11.73 3.67 17.47
N ARG A 179 -11.85 3.68 18.80
CA ARG A 179 -11.29 2.67 19.72
C ARG A 179 -12.09 1.40 19.78
#